data_AF-A0A4Q3W6H3-F1
#
_entry.id   AF-A0A4Q3W6H3-F1
#
_cell.length_a   1.000
_cell.length_b   1.000
_cell.length_c   1.000
_cell.angle_alpha   90.00
_cell.angle_beta   90.00
_cell.angle_gamma   90.00
#
_symmetry.space_group_name_H-M   'P 1'
#
loop_
_entity.id
_entity.type
_entity.pdbx_description
1 polymer ?
#
loop_
_entity_poly.entity_id
_entity_poly.type
_entity_poly.pdbx_seq_one_letter_code
_entity_poly.pdbx_strand_id
1 'polypeptide(L)'
;MGYVKDSFKAKADTLNQEIKGILEQHGNKVLEKVTVAQAYQGMRGIPGLITETSLLDSNEGIRFRGFSIPELRERLPKAEDGNEPLPEGLFY
;
A
#
# COMPACT_ATOMS: atom_id res chain seq x y z
N MET A 1 -3.39 7.11 24.18
CA MET A 1 -2.59 7.76 23.11
C MET A 1 -3.59 8.63 22.33
N GLY A 2 -3.23 9.35 21.27
CA GLY A 2 -4.26 10.03 20.45
C GLY A 2 -5.09 9.02 19.64
N TYR A 3 -6.36 9.33 19.32
CA TYR A 3 -7.30 8.44 18.59
C TYR A 3 -6.69 7.75 17.35
N VAL A 4 -5.96 8.50 16.52
CA VAL A 4 -5.30 7.97 15.31
C VAL A 4 -4.23 6.93 15.67
N LYS A 5 -3.45 7.16 16.73
CA LYS A 5 -2.40 6.23 17.16
C LYS A 5 -2.99 4.93 17.73
N ASP A 6 -4.09 5.04 18.49
CA ASP A 6 -4.77 3.87 19.03
C ASP A 6 -5.42 3.03 17.91
N SER A 7 -6.04 3.69 16.91
CA SER A 7 -6.59 3.03 15.72
C SER A 7 -5.51 2.39 14.85
N PHE A 8 -4.37 3.06 14.66
CA PHE A 8 -3.21 2.51 13.96
C PHE A 8 -2.70 1.26 14.66
N LYS A 9 -2.53 1.30 15.98
CA LYS A 9 -2.05 0.16 16.76
C LYS A 9 -2.95 -1.06 16.58
N ALA A 10 -4.26 -0.89 16.70
CA ALA A 10 -5.20 -2.00 16.51
C ALA A 10 -5.07 -2.65 15.12
N LYS A 11 -5.02 -1.84 14.05
CA LYS A 11 -4.82 -2.35 12.69
C LYS A 11 -3.45 -3.01 12.50
N ALA A 12 -2.39 -2.40 13.03
CA ALA A 12 -1.03 -2.91 12.92
C ALA A 12 -0.86 -4.26 13.63
N ASP A 13 -1.48 -4.43 14.80
CA ASP A 13 -1.44 -5.68 15.54
C ASP A 13 -2.13 -6.82 14.75
N THR A 14 -3.27 -6.56 14.10
CA THR A 14 -3.93 -7.53 13.20
C THR A 14 -3.08 -7.87 11.98
N LEU A 15 -2.58 -6.87 11.24
CA LEU A 15 -1.76 -7.08 10.05
C LEU A 15 -0.47 -7.84 10.37
N ASN A 16 0.15 -7.59 11.54
CA ASN A 16 1.34 -8.31 11.96
C ASN A 16 1.09 -9.82 12.13
N GLN A 17 -0.11 -10.21 12.59
CA GLN A 17 -0.49 -11.62 12.68
C GLN A 17 -0.67 -12.24 11.29
N GLU A 18 -1.30 -11.52 10.36
CA GLU A 18 -1.49 -11.97 8.98
C GLU A 18 -0.13 -12.16 8.26
N ILE A 19 0.79 -11.20 8.40
CA ILE A 19 2.13 -11.28 7.81
C ILE A 19 2.89 -12.49 8.35
N LYS A 20 2.81 -12.76 9.66
CA LYS A 20 3.42 -13.96 10.25
C LYS A 20 2.84 -15.23 9.65
N GLY A 21 1.52 -15.30 9.48
CA GLY A 21 0.86 -16.42 8.82
C GLY A 21 1.32 -16.63 7.38
N ILE A 22 1.46 -15.55 6.60
CA ILE A 22 1.97 -15.61 5.23
C ILE A 22 3.41 -16.14 5.20
N LEU A 23 4.27 -15.67 6.10
CA LEU A 23 5.67 -16.13 6.18
C LEU A 23 5.76 -17.60 6.60
N GLU A 24 4.92 -18.04 7.55
CA GLU A 24 4.85 -19.45 7.96
C GLU A 24 4.39 -20.37 6.82
N GLN A 25 3.38 -19.95 6.05
CA GLN A 25 2.80 -20.76 4.97
C GLN A 25 3.59 -20.68 3.65
N HIS A 26 4.22 -19.54 3.37
CA HIS A 26 4.78 -19.22 2.06
C HIS A 26 6.19 -18.62 2.09
N GLY A 27 6.88 -18.59 3.22
CA GLY A 27 8.19 -17.94 3.36
C GLY A 27 9.28 -18.45 2.41
N ASN A 28 9.19 -19.71 1.97
CA ASN A 28 10.13 -20.31 1.02
C ASN A 28 9.63 -20.29 -0.44
N LYS A 29 8.48 -19.64 -0.72
CA LYS A 29 7.92 -19.54 -2.06
C LYS A 29 8.77 -18.58 -2.89
N VAL A 30 9.34 -19.09 -3.98
CA VAL A 30 10.07 -18.25 -4.94
C VAL A 30 9.08 -17.32 -5.65
N LEU A 31 9.31 -16.01 -5.55
CA LEU A 31 8.52 -14.99 -6.25
C LEU A 31 8.93 -14.89 -7.72
N GLU A 32 10.24 -14.77 -7.99
CA GLU A 32 10.77 -14.65 -9.35
C GLU A 32 12.22 -15.14 -9.41
N LYS A 33 12.68 -15.54 -10.61
CA LYS A 33 14.10 -15.83 -10.87
C LYS A 33 14.79 -14.56 -11.38
N VAL A 34 15.94 -14.23 -10.81
CA VAL A 34 16.73 -13.04 -11.17
C VAL A 34 17.81 -13.39 -12.19
N THR A 35 17.97 -12.55 -13.23
CA THR A 35 19.03 -12.66 -14.24
C THR A 35 20.22 -11.73 -13.95
N VAL A 36 21.38 -12.03 -14.53
CA VAL A 36 22.58 -11.18 -14.43
C VAL A 36 22.33 -9.77 -14.97
N ALA A 37 21.57 -9.64 -16.06
CA ALA A 37 21.23 -8.34 -16.64
C ALA A 37 20.41 -7.48 -15.68
N GLN A 38 19.39 -8.04 -15.00
CA GLN A 38 18.60 -7.30 -14.02
C GLN A 38 19.43 -6.84 -12.82
N ALA A 39 20.45 -7.61 -12.41
CA ALA A 39 21.39 -7.19 -11.38
C ALA A 39 22.22 -5.97 -11.81
N TYR A 40 22.76 -5.96 -13.03
CA TYR A 40 23.53 -4.82 -13.55
C TYR A 40 22.68 -3.60 -13.92
N GLN A 41 21.39 -3.80 -14.23
CA GLN A 41 20.48 -2.74 -14.66
C GLN A 41 19.63 -2.16 -13.51
N GLY A 42 20.05 -2.36 -12.26
CA GLY A 42 19.41 -1.74 -11.10
C GLY A 42 18.06 -2.37 -10.73
N MET A 43 17.98 -3.70 -10.72
CA MET A 43 16.80 -4.47 -10.28
C MET A 43 15.53 -4.23 -11.11
N ARG A 44 15.67 -3.82 -12.38
CA ARG A 44 14.53 -3.57 -13.26
C ARG A 44 13.64 -4.82 -13.38
N GLY A 45 12.39 -4.68 -12.95
CA GLY A 45 11.39 -5.75 -12.99
C GLY A 45 11.51 -6.78 -11.88
N ILE A 46 12.43 -6.63 -10.92
CA ILE A 46 12.52 -7.54 -9.76
C ILE A 46 11.57 -7.06 -8.65
N PRO A 47 10.65 -7.89 -8.16
CA PRO A 47 9.90 -7.60 -6.94
C PRO A 47 10.84 -7.70 -5.71
N GLY A 48 11.40 -6.56 -5.31
CA GLY A 48 12.42 -6.48 -4.24
C GLY A 48 11.92 -5.99 -2.87
N LEU A 49 10.75 -5.36 -2.81
CA LEU A 49 10.17 -4.86 -1.57
C LEU A 49 8.65 -5.00 -1.55
N ILE A 50 8.10 -5.07 -0.34
CA ILE A 50 6.65 -5.04 -0.10
C ILE A 50 6.24 -3.62 0.28
N THR A 51 5.24 -3.08 -0.41
CA THR A 51 4.68 -1.74 -0.16
C THR A 51 3.16 -1.81 -0.05
N GLU A 52 2.64 -1.61 1.16
CA GLU A 52 1.20 -1.80 1.45
C GLU A 52 0.33 -0.56 1.20
N THR A 53 0.94 0.63 1.07
CA THR A 53 0.21 1.90 1.00
C THR A 53 -0.46 2.13 -0.34
N SER A 54 0.18 1.71 -1.42
CA SER A 54 -0.27 1.95 -2.78
C SER A 54 0.26 0.94 -3.77
N LEU A 55 -0.50 0.71 -4.84
CA LEU A 55 -0.13 -0.15 -5.96
C LEU A 55 -0.51 0.53 -7.29
N LEU A 56 0.35 0.41 -8.30
CA LEU A 56 0.08 0.92 -9.64
C LEU A 56 -0.68 -0.14 -10.45
N ASP A 57 -1.94 0.13 -10.77
CA ASP A 57 -2.73 -0.67 -11.72
C ASP A 57 -2.42 -0.23 -13.16
N SER A 58 -2.27 -1.19 -14.07
CA SER A 58 -1.92 -0.91 -15.47
C SER A 58 -3.01 -0.18 -16.25
N ASN A 59 -4.28 -0.28 -15.83
CA ASN A 59 -5.43 0.30 -16.52
C ASN A 59 -5.95 1.55 -15.81
N GLU A 60 -5.97 1.53 -14.48
CA GLU A 60 -6.60 2.59 -13.67
C GLU A 60 -5.60 3.55 -13.01
N GLY A 61 -4.31 3.26 -13.11
CA GLY A 61 -3.25 4.06 -12.51
C GLY A 61 -3.04 3.76 -11.02
N ILE A 62 -2.51 4.73 -10.28
CA ILE A 62 -2.14 4.53 -8.88
C ILE A 62 -3.39 4.37 -8.00
N ARG A 63 -3.39 3.33 -7.17
CA ARG A 63 -4.42 3.07 -6.17
C ARG A 63 -3.83 3.23 -4.77
N PHE A 64 -4.51 3.97 -3.89
CA PHE A 64 -4.14 4.11 -2.48
C PHE A 64 -5.03 3.24 -1.61
N ARG A 65 -4.44 2.27 -0.89
CA ARG A 65 -5.18 1.28 -0.10
C ARG A 65 -6.34 0.60 -0.84
N GLY A 66 -6.19 0.40 -2.15
CA GLY A 66 -7.20 -0.22 -3.01
C GLY A 66 -8.21 0.74 -3.65
N PHE A 67 -8.13 2.04 -3.43
CA PHE A 67 -9.00 3.04 -4.08
C PHE A 67 -8.26 3.80 -5.17
N SER A 68 -8.91 3.96 -6.32
CA SER A 68 -8.46 4.83 -7.41
C SER A 68 -8.60 6.31 -7.03
N ILE A 69 -7.89 7.20 -7.73
CA ILE A 69 -7.98 8.65 -7.50
C ILE A 69 -9.43 9.17 -7.64
N PRO A 70 -10.23 8.78 -8.66
CA PRO A 70 -11.63 9.19 -8.75
C PRO A 70 -12.46 8.79 -7.52
N GLU A 71 -12.33 7.54 -7.05
CA GLU A 71 -13.04 7.07 -5.86
C GLU A 71 -12.65 7.84 -4.59
N LEU A 72 -11.38 8.21 -4.47
CA LEU A 72 -10.90 9.01 -3.33
C LEU A 72 -11.45 10.43 -3.37
N ARG A 73 -11.57 11.06 -4.54
CA ARG A 73 -12.17 12.41 -4.67
C ARG A 73 -13.64 12.45 -4.25
N GLU A 74 -14.34 11.33 -4.38
CA GLU A 74 -15.73 11.18 -3.97
C GLU A 74 -15.86 10.86 -2.47
N ARG A 75 -14.97 10.04 -1.93
CA ARG A 75 -15.07 9.51 -0.56
C ARG A 75 -14.37 10.37 0.49
N LEU A 76 -13.28 11.05 0.13
CA LEU A 76 -12.48 11.79 1.10
C LEU A 76 -13.18 13.10 1.50
N PRO A 77 -13.05 13.50 2.77
CA PRO A 77 -13.60 14.76 3.25
C PRO A 77 -12.99 15.94 2.51
N LYS A 78 -13.80 16.98 2.31
CA LYS A 78 -13.42 18.23 1.64
C LYS A 78 -13.49 19.37 2.64
N ALA A 79 -12.77 20.46 2.35
CA ALA A 79 -12.93 21.69 3.10
C ALA A 79 -14.35 22.24 2.94
N GLU A 80 -14.78 23.07 3.89
CA GLU A 80 -15.99 23.90 3.73
C GLU A 80 -15.82 24.77 2.46
N ASP A 81 -16.84 24.77 1.59
CA ASP A 81 -16.81 25.38 0.25
C ASP A 81 -15.71 24.86 -0.70
N GLY A 82 -15.04 23.76 -0.35
CA GLY A 82 -13.98 23.13 -1.12
C GLY A 82 -14.47 22.00 -2.04
N ASN A 83 -13.91 21.91 -3.24
CA ASN A 83 -14.22 20.85 -4.20
C ASN A 83 -13.18 19.71 -4.22
N GLU A 84 -12.01 19.93 -3.62
CA GLU A 84 -10.87 19.01 -3.59
C GLU A 84 -10.77 18.27 -2.23
N PRO A 85 -10.32 17.00 -2.23
CA PRO A 85 -10.18 16.23 -1.01
C PRO A 85 -9.02 16.75 -0.14
N LEU A 86 -9.20 16.68 1.17
CA LEU A 86 -8.21 17.10 2.15
C LEU A 86 -7.06 16.06 2.27
N PRO A 87 -5.78 16.48 2.27
CA PRO A 87 -4.64 15.59 2.44
C PRO A 87 -4.67 14.77 3.74
N GLU A 88 -5.26 15.33 4.81
CA GLU A 88 -5.43 14.65 6.10
C GLU A 88 -6.27 13.38 5.97
N GLY A 89 -7.28 13.40 5.09
CA GLY A 89 -8.10 12.23 4.80
C GLY A 89 -7.35 11.16 4.01
N LEU A 90 -6.39 11.55 3.18
CA LEU A 90 -5.52 10.61 2.46
C LEU A 90 -4.47 9.96 3.38
N PHE A 91 -3.99 10.71 4.38
CA PHE A 91 -3.02 10.22 5.36
C PHE A 91 -3.62 9.24 6.38
N TYR A 92 -4.89 9.43 6.74
CA TYR A 92 -5.60 8.67 7.79
C TYR A 92 -5.84 7.20 7.41
#